data_AF-A0A7X6Y0K6-F1
#
_entry.id   AF-A0A7X6Y0K6-F1
#
_cell.length_a   1.000
_cell.length_b   1.000
_cell.length_c   1.000
_cell.angle_alpha   90.00
_cell.angle_beta   90.00
_cell.angle_gamma   90.00
#
_symmetry.space_group_name_H-M   'P 1'
#
loop_
_entity.id
_entity.type
_entity.pdbx_description
1 polymer ?
#
loop_
_entity_poly.entity_id
_entity_poly.type
_entity_poly.pdbx_seq_one_letter_code
_entity_poly.pdbx_strand_id
1 'polypeptide(L)' 'KKQGDIVKKGEAIIKIDPEFIKSKGISLISPVIFTEPSSLKEFNAVENKEVKAGEDVILTYKTK' A
#
# COMPACT_ATOMS: atom_id res chain seq x y z
N LYS A 1 -4.74 13.40 6.99
CA LYS A 1 -3.85 14.09 6.03
C LYS A 1 -4.68 14.91 5.06
N LYS A 2 -4.11 15.96 4.46
CA LYS A 2 -4.75 16.74 3.39
C LYS A 2 -4.06 16.45 2.06
N GLN A 3 -4.80 16.67 0.98
CA GLN A 3 -4.24 16.58 -0.37
C GLN A 3 -3.07 17.56 -0.51
N GLY A 4 -1.96 17.08 -1.07
CA GLY A 4 -0.73 17.86 -1.25
C GLY A 4 0.24 17.84 -0.06
N ASP A 5 -0.13 17.23 1.08
CA ASP A 5 0.79 17.06 2.20
C ASP A 5 2.01 16.21 1.79
N ILE A 6 3.21 16.67 2.13
CA ILE A 6 4.43 15.84 2.10
C ILE A 6 4.39 14.91 3.33
N VAL A 7 4.66 13.63 3.13
CA VAL A 7 4.58 12.59 4.17
C VAL A 7 5.86 11.76 4.24
N LYS A 8 6.07 11.08 5.37
CA LYS A 8 7.21 10.19 5.59
C LYS A 8 6.77 8.72 5.72
N LYS A 9 7.71 7.79 5.52
CA LYS A 9 7.47 6.35 5.75
C LYS A 9 6.89 6.13 7.15
N GLY A 10 5.81 5.36 7.24
CA GLY A 10 5.12 5.02 8.49
C GLY A 10 4.12 6.07 8.98
N GLU A 11 4.03 7.23 8.33
CA GLU A 11 3.07 8.25 8.72
C GLU A 11 1.63 7.89 8.30
N ALA A 12 0.71 7.90 9.26
CA ALA A 12 -0.67 7.51 9.02
C ALA A 12 -1.40 8.53 8.12
N ILE A 13 -1.97 8.05 7.01
CA ILE A 13 -2.75 8.86 6.08
C ILE A 13 -4.23 8.89 6.48
N ILE A 14 -4.78 7.69 6.75
CA ILE A 14 -6.17 7.43 7.11
C ILE A 14 -6.23 6.37 8.22
N LYS A 15 -7.27 6.42 9.05
CA LYS A 15 -7.64 5.35 9.98
C LYS A 15 -8.96 4.75 9.50
N ILE A 16 -9.05 3.42 9.51
CA ILE A 16 -10.24 2.69 9.10
C ILE A 16 -10.75 1.83 10.25
N ASP A 17 -12.03 1.50 10.20
CA ASP A 17 -12.66 0.50 11.07
C ASP A 17 -12.84 -0.80 10.27
N PRO A 18 -11.92 -1.78 10.42
CA PRO A 18 -11.98 -3.01 9.64
C PRO A 18 -13.15 -3.92 10.03
N GLU A 19 -13.63 -3.84 11.27
CA GLU A 19 -14.78 -4.62 11.75
C GLU A 19 -16.07 -4.10 11.13
N PHE A 20 -16.24 -2.78 11.12
CA PHE A 20 -17.37 -2.14 10.45
C PHE A 20 -17.41 -2.48 8.95
N ILE A 21 -16.27 -2.37 8.24
CA ILE A 21 -16.22 -2.68 6.79
C ILE A 21 -16.58 -4.14 6.52
N LYS A 22 -16.01 -5.08 7.30
CA LYS A 22 -16.37 -6.50 7.23
C LYS A 22 -17.85 -6.76 7.50
N SER A 23 -18.43 -6.05 8.49
CA SER A 23 -19.86 -6.19 8.83
C SER A 23 -20.80 -5.81 7.68
N LYS A 24 -20.33 -4.99 6.73
CA LYS A 24 -21.06 -4.61 5.52
C LYS A 24 -20.84 -5.57 4.35
N GLY A 25 -20.12 -6.66 4.54
CA GLY A 25 -19.78 -7.61 3.49
C GLY A 25 -18.76 -7.07 2.47
N ILE A 26 -18.04 -6.01 2.82
CA ILE A 26 -17.05 -5.38 1.94
C ILE A 26 -15.68 -6.02 2.19
N SER A 27 -14.95 -6.29 1.10
CA SER A 27 -13.60 -6.85 1.16
C SER A 27 -12.61 -5.88 1.81
N LEU A 28 -11.71 -6.40 2.64
CA LEU A 28 -10.56 -5.66 3.17
C LEU A 28 -9.31 -5.75 2.28
N ILE A 29 -9.38 -6.46 1.15
CA ILE A 29 -8.27 -6.51 0.20
C ILE A 29 -7.97 -5.08 -0.27
N SER A 30 -6.75 -4.63 0.04
CA SER A 30 -6.29 -3.26 -0.24
C SER A 30 -5.17 -3.31 -1.28
N PRO A 31 -5.48 -3.07 -2.58
CA PRO A 31 -4.47 -3.14 -3.62
C PRO A 31 -3.45 -1.99 -3.52
N VAL A 32 -2.18 -2.31 -3.78
CA VAL A 32 -1.11 -1.33 -3.95
C VAL A 32 -0.63 -1.41 -5.40
N ILE A 33 -0.78 -0.32 -6.14
CA ILE A 33 -0.51 -0.27 -7.59
C ILE A 33 0.42 0.88 -7.94
N PHE A 34 1.15 0.71 -9.05
CA PHE A 34 1.90 1.78 -9.70
C PHE A 34 1.06 2.28 -10.87
N THR A 35 0.69 3.56 -10.87
CA THR A 35 -0.18 4.14 -11.90
C THR A 35 0.56 4.46 -13.19
N GLU A 36 1.91 4.47 -13.19
CA GLU A 36 2.74 4.71 -14.38
C GLU A 36 3.69 3.52 -14.65
N PRO A 37 3.16 2.36 -15.07
CA PRO A 37 3.95 1.15 -15.24
C PRO A 37 4.98 1.24 -16.37
N SER A 38 4.78 2.12 -17.36
CA SER A 38 5.69 2.29 -18.50
C SER A 38 7.10 2.77 -18.09
N SER A 39 7.20 3.40 -16.93
CA SER A 39 8.45 3.89 -16.32
C SER A 39 9.27 2.79 -15.64
N LEU A 40 8.67 1.62 -15.40
CA LEU A 40 9.30 0.52 -14.68
C LEU A 40 10.15 -0.34 -15.63
N LYS A 41 11.30 -0.76 -15.14
CA LYS A 41 12.20 -1.74 -15.76
C LYS A 41 12.10 -3.10 -15.06
N GLU A 42 11.96 -3.10 -13.74
CA GLU A 42 11.80 -4.29 -12.91
C GLU A 42 10.75 -4.03 -11.82
N PHE A 43 9.98 -5.04 -11.48
CA PHE A 43 8.96 -5.00 -10.44
C PHE A 43 8.90 -6.37 -9.76
N ASN A 44 9.27 -6.42 -8.48
CA ASN A 44 9.34 -7.66 -7.72
C ASN A 44 8.53 -7.49 -6.42
N ALA A 45 7.32 -8.07 -6.41
CA ALA A 45 6.46 -8.11 -5.24
C ALA A 45 6.82 -9.31 -4.35
N VAL A 46 6.72 -9.14 -3.04
CA VAL A 46 6.86 -10.23 -2.08
C VAL A 46 5.50 -10.88 -1.89
N GLU A 47 5.40 -12.16 -2.22
CA GLU A 47 4.16 -12.93 -2.09
C GLU A 47 4.11 -13.71 -0.77
N ASN A 48 2.90 -14.00 -0.30
CA ASN A 48 2.65 -14.88 0.85
C ASN A 48 3.42 -14.53 2.13
N LYS A 49 3.62 -13.23 2.38
CA LYS A 49 4.31 -12.73 3.57
C LYS A 49 3.35 -11.94 4.47
N GLU A 50 3.33 -12.27 5.76
CA GLU A 50 2.75 -11.39 6.77
C GLU A 50 3.65 -10.17 6.99
N VAL A 51 3.05 -8.98 7.02
CA VAL A 51 3.80 -7.71 7.05
C VAL A 51 3.24 -6.74 8.06
N LYS A 52 4.13 -5.94 8.63
CA LYS A 52 3.79 -4.87 9.56
C LYS A 52 3.87 -3.51 8.87
N ALA A 53 2.80 -2.74 9.02
CA ALA A 53 2.65 -1.42 8.41
C ALA A 53 3.79 -0.48 8.82
N GLY A 54 4.36 0.24 7.85
CA GLY A 54 5.43 1.20 8.08
C GLY A 54 6.81 0.59 8.32
N GLU A 55 6.95 -0.74 8.36
CA GLU A 55 8.22 -1.42 8.66
C GLU A 55 8.68 -2.25 7.47
N ASP A 56 7.91 -3.28 7.14
CA ASP A 56 8.24 -4.28 6.12
C ASP A 56 8.20 -3.72 4.69
N VAL A 57 9.11 -4.22 3.86
CA VAL A 57 9.10 -4.01 2.41
C VAL A 57 8.26 -5.10 1.75
N ILE A 58 7.24 -4.70 1.00
CA ILE A 58 6.36 -5.60 0.22
C ILE A 58 6.74 -5.66 -1.27
N LEU A 59 7.58 -4.73 -1.73
CA LEU A 59 7.90 -4.57 -3.14
C LEU A 59 9.25 -3.87 -3.34
N THR A 60 9.99 -4.32 -4.34
CA THR A 60 11.14 -3.60 -4.89
C THR A 60 10.92 -3.35 -6.38
N TYR A 61 11.44 -2.22 -6.88
CA TYR A 61 11.31 -1.84 -8.28
C TYR A 61 12.57 -1.15 -8.77
N LYS A 62 12.78 -1.16 -10.09
CA LYS A 62 13.74 -0.29 -10.76
C LYS A 62 13.03 0.49 -11.85
N THR A 63 13.36 1.77 -11.96
CA THR A 63 12.92 2.61 -13.07
C THR A 63 13.90 2.50 -14.24
N LYS A 64 13.48 2.97 -15.41
CA LYS A 64 14.37 3.17 -16.56
C LYS A 64 15.42 4.25 -16.28
#